data_AF-A0A920EAN9-F1
#
_entry.id   AF-A0A920EAN9-F1
#
_cell.length_a   1.000
_cell.length_b   1.000
_cell.length_c   1.000
_cell.angle_alpha   90.00
_cell.angle_beta   90.00
_cell.angle_gamma   90.00
#
_symmetry.space_group_name_H-M   'P 1'
#
loop_
_entity.id
_entity.type
_entity.pdbx_description
1 polymer ?
#
loop_
_entity_poly.entity_id
_entity_poly.type
_entity_poly.pdbx_seq_one_letter_code
_entity_poly.pdbx_strand_id
1 'polypeptide(L)' 'MNEMTIETGSKIGIYGLGLTGQSVAKFLDGKGFSLHLFDDSPTESHLHWLRNLRTKFTLL' A
#
# COMPACT_ATOMS: atom_id res chain seq x y z
N MET A 1 3.49 -30.18 -11.48
CA MET A 1 3.63 -28.81 -12.00
C MET A 1 3.93 -27.92 -10.81
N ASN A 2 5.14 -27.38 -10.74
CA ASN A 2 5.53 -26.47 -9.68
C ASN A 2 5.16 -25.07 -10.16
N GLU A 3 3.93 -24.64 -9.87
CA GLU A 3 3.46 -23.31 -10.22
C GLU A 3 4.21 -22.29 -9.36
N MET A 4 5.37 -21.86 -9.84
CA MET A 4 6.03 -20.67 -9.32
C MET A 4 5.09 -19.50 -9.62
N THR A 5 4.23 -19.14 -8.66
CA THR A 5 3.50 -17.89 -8.71
C THR A 5 4.55 -16.80 -8.82
N ILE A 6 4.67 -16.18 -10.00
CA ILE A 6 5.63 -15.12 -10.21
C ILE A 6 5.23 -13.97 -9.28
N GLU A 7 5.96 -13.78 -8.18
CA GLU A 7 5.77 -12.69 -7.21
C GLU A 7 6.06 -11.29 -7.80
N THR A 8 6.30 -11.19 -9.11
CA THR A 8 6.41 -9.90 -9.81
C THR A 8 5.02 -9.33 -10.14
N GLY A 9 4.07 -9.45 -9.20
CA GLY A 9 2.84 -8.69 -9.28
C GLY A 9 3.15 -7.20 -9.40
N SER A 10 2.35 -6.45 -10.15
CA SER A 10 2.52 -5.01 -10.33
C SER A 10 2.65 -4.33 -8.97
N LYS A 11 3.81 -3.71 -8.71
CA LYS A 11 4.00 -2.84 -7.54
C LYS A 11 3.29 -1.51 -7.81
N ILE A 12 2.29 -1.18 -7.00
CA ILE A 12 1.51 0.04 -7.19
C ILE A 12 2.02 1.11 -6.24
N GLY A 13 2.47 2.23 -6.80
CA GLY A 13 2.81 3.43 -6.05
C GLY A 13 1.57 4.32 -5.84
N ILE A 14 1.34 4.79 -4.61
CA ILE A 14 0.32 5.78 -4.28
C ILE A 14 0.99 6.97 -3.62
N TYR A 15 0.78 8.16 -4.19
CA TYR A 15 1.33 9.42 -3.69
C TYR A 15 0.24 10.23 -3.00
N GLY A 16 0.53 10.64 -1.75
CA GLY A 16 -0.37 11.36 -0.86
C GLY A 16 -1.27 10.44 -0.04
N LEU A 17 -1.21 10.56 1.29
CA LEU A 17 -1.99 9.77 2.25
C LEU A 17 -3.19 10.51 2.82
N GLY A 18 -3.71 11.51 2.10
CA GLY A 18 -5.03 12.08 2.38
C GLY A 18 -6.16 11.06 2.19
N LEU A 19 -7.41 11.46 2.46
CA LEU A 19 -8.57 10.55 2.43
C LEU A 19 -8.72 9.77 1.12
N THR A 20 -8.42 10.41 -0.02
CA THR A 20 -8.46 9.76 -1.33
C THR A 20 -7.39 8.66 -1.45
N GLY A 21 -6.14 8.97 -1.11
CA GLY A 21 -5.04 8.01 -1.16
C GLY A 21 -5.26 6.82 -0.23
N GLN A 22 -5.79 7.07 0.98
CA GLN A 22 -6.16 6.02 1.92
C GLN A 22 -7.28 5.12 1.37
N SER A 23 -8.29 5.69 0.73
CA SER A 23 -9.41 4.94 0.14
C SER A 23 -8.92 4.00 -0.97
N VAL A 24 -8.07 4.51 -1.87
CA VAL A 24 -7.46 3.73 -2.96
C VAL A 24 -6.56 2.63 -2.40
N ALA A 25 -5.68 2.96 -1.45
CA ALA A 25 -4.79 2.00 -0.82
C ALA A 25 -5.56 0.87 -0.14
N LYS A 26 -6.62 1.19 0.61
CA LYS A 26 -7.47 0.20 1.29
C LYS A 26 -8.16 -0.72 0.28
N PHE A 27 -8.66 -0.19 -0.82
CA PHE A 27 -9.27 -1.01 -1.88
C PHE A 27 -8.26 -1.99 -2.48
N LEU A 28 -7.05 -1.52 -2.81
CA LEU A 28 -6.03 -2.36 -3.43
C LEU A 28 -5.40 -3.38 -2.45
N ASP A 29 -5.21 -3.01 -1.19
CA ASP A 29 -4.81 -3.93 -0.11
C ASP A 29 -5.83 -5.05 0.05
N GLY A 30 -7.13 -4.72 0.04
CA GLY A 30 -8.22 -5.71 0.07
C GLY A 30 -8.25 -6.65 -1.13
N LYS A 31 -7.59 -6.29 -2.24
CA LYS A 31 -7.43 -7.13 -3.44
C LYS A 31 -6.12 -7.91 -3.46
N GLY A 32 -5.23 -7.71 -2.48
CA GLY A 32 -3.95 -8.42 -2.35
C GLY A 32 -2.82 -7.86 -3.20
N PHE A 33 -2.91 -6.61 -3.67
CA PHE A 33 -1.81 -5.98 -4.40
C PHE A 33 -0.68 -5.54 -3.47
N SER A 34 0.57 -5.58 -3.95
CA SER A 34 1.72 -5.01 -3.24
C SER A 34 1.77 -3.49 -3.45
N LEU A 35 1.74 -2.74 -2.35
CA LEU A 35 1.64 -1.28 -2.36
C LEU A 35 2.92 -0.60 -1.85
N HIS A 36 3.31 0.47 -2.53
CA HIS A 36 4.31 1.43 -2.08
C HIS A 36 3.62 2.77 -1.85
N LEU A 37 3.76 3.34 -0.66
CA LEU A 37 2.99 4.50 -0.25
C LEU A 37 3.96 5.65 0.04
N PHE A 38 3.69 6.80 -0.55
CA PHE A 38 4.54 7.98 -0.51
C PHE A 38 3.75 9.17 0.03
N ASP A 39 4.35 9.94 0.93
CA ASP A 39 3.78 11.20 1.41
C ASP A 39 4.93 12.16 1.74
N ASP A 40 4.88 13.38 1.19
CA ASP A 40 5.89 14.41 1.46
C ASP A 40 5.75 14.99 2.88
N SER A 41 4.62 14.75 3.56
CA SER A 41 4.30 15.29 4.87
C SER A 41 3.53 14.26 5.71
N PRO A 42 4.13 13.11 6.04
CA PRO A 42 3.46 12.06 6.80
C PRO A 42 3.11 12.56 8.19
N THR A 43 1.88 12.29 8.62
CA THR A 43 1.40 12.60 9.97
C THR A 43 1.33 11.33 10.81
N GLU A 44 1.30 11.47 12.13
CA GLU A 44 1.11 10.32 13.04
C GLU A 44 -0.19 9.55 12.75
N SER A 45 -1.25 10.23 12.29
CA SER A 45 -2.49 9.56 11.90
C SER A 45 -2.30 8.71 10.64
N HIS A 46 -1.49 9.17 9.67
CA HIS A 46 -1.11 8.37 8.51
C HIS A 46 -0.33 7.13 8.93
N LEU A 47 0.66 7.27 9.82
CA LEU A 47 1.45 6.14 10.33
C LEU A 47 0.60 5.12 11.08
N HIS A 48 -0.33 5.58 11.93
CA HIS A 48 -1.26 4.70 12.63
C HIS A 48 -2.18 3.96 11.65
N TRP A 49 -2.70 4.65 10.64
CA TRP A 49 -3.53 4.03 9.61
C TRP A 49 -2.77 2.96 8.83
N LEU A 50 -1.52 3.23 8.42
CA LEU A 50 -0.66 2.30 7.69
C LEU A 50 -0.50 0.95 8.40
N ARG A 51 -0.41 0.95 9.74
CA ARG A 51 -0.31 -0.27 10.56
C ARG A 51 -1.54 -1.19 10.45
N ASN A 52 -2.66 -0.69 9.96
CA ASN A 52 -3.90 -1.46 9.77
C ASN A 52 -4.02 -2.10 8.38
N LEU A 53 -3.07 -1.84 7.47
CA LEU A 53 -3.03 -2.49 6.16
C LEU A 53 -2.40 -3.88 6.28
N ARG A 54 -2.90 -4.82 5.47
CA ARG A 54 -2.42 -6.21 5.48
C ARG A 54 -1.11 -6.36 4.71
N THR A 55 -0.92 -5.54 3.69
CA THR A 55 0.25 -5.57 2.82
C THR A 55 1.43 -4.81 3.41
N LYS A 56 2.63 -5.37 3.17
CA LYS A 56 3.89 -4.68 3.48
C LYS A 56 3.95 -3.40 2.67
N PHE A 57 3.96 -2.26 3.37
CA PHE A 57 4.23 -0.96 2.79
C PHE A 57 5.69 -0.60 3.06
N THR A 58 6.27 0.16 2.13
CA THR A 58 7.51 0.90 2.37
C THR A 58 7.13 2.37 2.28
N LEU A 59 7.34 3.11 3.38
CA LEU A 59 7.29 4.57 3.37
C LEU A 59 8.67 5.03 2.88
N LEU A 60 8.70 5.79 1.79
CA LEU A 60 9.90 6.39 1.22
C LEU A 60 9.83 7.90 1.38
#